data_AF-A0A7Y8EU50-F1
#
_entry.id   AF-A0A7Y8EU50-F1
#
_cell.length_a   1.000
_cell.length_b   1.000
_cell.length_c   1.000
_cell.angle_alpha   90.00
_cell.angle_beta   90.00
_cell.angle_gamma   90.00
#
_symmetry.space_group_name_H-M   'P 1'
#
loop_
_entity.id
_entity.type
_entity.pdbx_description
1 polymer ?
#
loop_
_entity_poly.entity_id
_entity_poly.type
_entity_poly.pdbx_seq_one_letter_code
_entity_poly.pdbx_strand_id
1 'polypeptide(L)'
;MGDQSRMTLLFVSRLWRRGLLLACLLLTAPAWSADILLTAAEDSAGVQAFAQALAQQRPEDHVTFTALKDLPAPNQLPATTRLILLDLPGLDWRLQDTQGPPTLVLRISRLQARQRLGTAHPAKISLLWSDPPLERQLNLIANILPQARRIGVLYGTDSEFLLPELRQYATPKGLEIVPQRWDNISDSRPLQTLFKSSDVLLGLDDPQLYNPKTAKNLLLSSYAQQLPLVGPNAGFVRAGSLASTYSDQADWLAVLDRLLDHPPANWPRTLYPEHFKVVGNPQVARSLGIEQVDEVAVAARLAEGEKRP
;
A
#
# COMPACT_ATOMS: atom_id res chain seq x y z
N MET A 1 -0.41 -42.42 -71.49
CA MET A 1 -1.00 -41.26 -70.78
C MET A 1 -1.65 -41.77 -69.50
N GLY A 2 -1.01 -41.62 -68.34
CA GLY A 2 -1.63 -42.09 -67.09
C GLY A 2 -0.73 -42.14 -65.86
N ASP A 3 0.15 -41.15 -65.64
CA ASP A 3 1.01 -41.17 -64.45
C ASP A 3 1.20 -39.81 -63.74
N GLN A 4 0.46 -38.76 -64.12
CA GLN A 4 0.61 -37.43 -63.52
C GLN A 4 -0.43 -37.09 -62.42
N SER A 5 -1.46 -37.91 -62.21
CA SER A 5 -2.58 -37.54 -61.31
C SER A 5 -2.41 -37.94 -59.83
N ARG A 6 -1.42 -38.75 -59.45
CA ARG A 6 -1.25 -39.21 -58.05
C ARG A 6 -0.34 -38.33 -57.20
N MET A 7 0.60 -37.58 -57.79
CA MET A 7 1.50 -36.71 -57.01
C MET A 7 0.81 -35.44 -56.49
N THR A 8 -0.19 -34.90 -57.19
CA THR A 8 -0.88 -33.65 -56.80
C THR A 8 -1.78 -33.83 -55.57
N LEU A 9 -2.45 -34.99 -55.44
CA LEU A 9 -3.34 -35.29 -54.31
C LEU A 9 -2.58 -35.47 -52.97
N LEU A 10 -1.36 -36.00 -53.02
CA LEU A 10 -0.52 -36.16 -51.82
C LEU A 10 0.06 -34.82 -51.32
N PHE A 11 0.33 -33.88 -52.22
CA PHE A 11 0.79 -32.53 -51.84
C PHE A 11 -0.31 -31.70 -51.20
N VAL A 12 -1.54 -31.75 -51.72
CA VAL A 12 -2.70 -31.02 -51.18
C VAL A 12 -3.07 -31.51 -49.76
N SER A 13 -3.03 -32.82 -49.51
CA SER A 13 -3.32 -33.37 -48.17
C SER A 13 -2.25 -33.02 -47.13
N ARG A 14 -0.97 -32.90 -47.53
CA ARG A 14 0.11 -32.43 -46.65
C ARG A 14 0.01 -30.95 -46.32
N LEU A 15 -0.39 -30.11 -47.29
CA LEU A 15 -0.67 -28.68 -47.04
C LEU A 15 -1.88 -28.50 -46.11
N TRP A 16 -2.95 -29.28 -46.29
CA TRP A 16 -4.11 -29.25 -45.40
C TRP A 16 -3.77 -29.69 -43.98
N ARG A 17 -3.00 -30.77 -43.81
CA ARG A 17 -2.54 -31.21 -42.48
C ARG A 17 -1.64 -30.18 -41.79
N ARG A 18 -0.78 -29.49 -42.54
CA ARG A 18 0.06 -28.40 -42.01
C ARG A 18 -0.77 -27.17 -41.64
N GLY A 19 -1.79 -26.83 -42.43
CA GLY A 19 -2.75 -25.76 -42.12
C GLY A 19 -3.58 -26.07 -40.86
N LEU A 20 -4.02 -27.32 -40.70
CA LEU A 20 -4.77 -27.78 -39.52
C LEU A 20 -3.90 -27.80 -38.25
N LEU A 21 -2.62 -28.19 -38.36
CA LEU A 21 -1.66 -28.12 -37.25
C LEU A 21 -1.34 -26.67 -36.85
N LEU A 22 -1.19 -25.76 -37.81
CA LEU A 22 -1.02 -24.32 -37.55
C LEU A 22 -2.28 -23.70 -36.92
N ALA A 23 -3.48 -24.09 -37.37
CA ALA A 23 -4.74 -23.66 -36.77
C ALA A 23 -4.91 -24.22 -35.35
N CYS A 24 -4.54 -25.48 -35.08
CA CYS A 24 -4.51 -26.03 -33.73
C CYS A 24 -3.47 -25.35 -32.83
N LEU A 25 -2.28 -25.00 -33.35
CA LEU A 25 -1.28 -24.25 -32.58
C LEU A 25 -1.70 -22.81 -32.26
N LEU A 26 -2.46 -22.17 -33.17
CA LEU A 26 -3.05 -20.85 -32.95
C LEU A 26 -4.26 -20.88 -32.00
N LEU A 27 -4.98 -22.02 -31.92
CA LEU A 27 -6.07 -22.25 -30.98
C LEU A 27 -5.61 -22.74 -29.59
N THR A 28 -4.34 -23.11 -29.44
CA THR A 28 -3.70 -23.44 -28.16
C THR A 28 -2.88 -22.28 -27.62
N ALA A 29 -3.31 -21.04 -27.80
CA ALA A 29 -2.89 -20.00 -26.87
C ALA A 29 -3.52 -20.40 -25.53
N PRO A 30 -2.73 -20.84 -24.52
CA PRO A 30 -3.32 -21.05 -23.22
C PRO A 30 -3.77 -19.65 -22.77
N ALA A 31 -5.08 -19.44 -22.69
CA ALA A 31 -5.61 -18.31 -21.93
C ALA A 31 -5.18 -18.59 -20.49
N TRP A 32 -4.05 -18.01 -20.05
CA TRP A 32 -3.60 -18.08 -18.67
C TRP A 32 -4.52 -17.16 -17.86
N SER A 33 -5.78 -17.57 -17.74
CA SER A 33 -6.74 -16.91 -16.87
C SER A 33 -6.41 -17.34 -15.46
N ALA A 34 -5.97 -16.39 -14.64
CA ALA A 34 -5.81 -16.63 -13.21
C ALA A 34 -7.16 -16.46 -12.53
N ASP A 35 -7.49 -17.39 -11.62
CA ASP A 35 -8.61 -17.22 -10.70
C ASP A 35 -8.18 -16.24 -9.60
N ILE A 36 -8.77 -15.05 -9.60
CA ILE A 36 -8.51 -13.99 -8.62
C ILE A 36 -9.75 -13.82 -7.75
N LEU A 37 -9.58 -14.04 -6.45
CA LEU A 37 -10.64 -13.88 -5.46
C LEU A 37 -10.34 -12.68 -4.58
N LEU A 38 -11.24 -11.70 -4.56
CA LEU A 38 -11.21 -10.57 -3.64
C LEU A 38 -12.14 -10.85 -2.47
N THR A 39 -11.72 -10.44 -1.27
CA THR A 39 -12.56 -10.54 -0.07
C THR A 39 -12.33 -9.38 0.88
N ALA A 40 -13.41 -9.05 1.58
CA ALA A 40 -13.48 -8.06 2.64
C ALA A 40 -14.56 -8.50 3.64
N ALA A 41 -14.45 -8.06 4.89
CA ALA A 41 -15.48 -8.26 5.91
C ALA A 41 -16.81 -7.61 5.52
N GLU A 42 -16.75 -6.41 4.92
CA GLU A 42 -17.92 -5.64 4.51
C GLU A 42 -18.03 -5.54 3.00
N ASP A 43 -19.21 -5.87 2.49
CA ASP A 43 -19.61 -5.61 1.11
C ASP A 43 -20.07 -4.16 0.96
N SER A 44 -19.11 -3.26 0.86
CA SER A 44 -19.35 -1.82 0.69
C SER A 44 -19.23 -1.39 -0.78
N ALA A 45 -19.88 -0.28 -1.13
CA ALA A 45 -19.79 0.28 -2.49
C ALA A 45 -18.34 0.53 -2.95
N GLY A 46 -17.44 0.93 -2.03
CA GLY A 46 -16.02 1.12 -2.34
C GLY A 46 -15.29 -0.20 -2.64
N VAL A 47 -15.62 -1.27 -1.93
CA VAL A 47 -15.07 -2.61 -2.17
C VAL A 47 -15.54 -3.15 -3.52
N GLN A 48 -16.84 -3.01 -3.83
CA GLN A 48 -17.39 -3.41 -5.11
C GLN A 48 -16.80 -2.62 -6.27
N ALA A 49 -16.66 -1.30 -6.12
CA ALA A 49 -16.02 -0.45 -7.11
C ALA A 49 -14.55 -0.84 -7.35
N PHE A 50 -13.82 -1.22 -6.29
CA PHE A 50 -12.45 -1.70 -6.40
C PHE A 50 -12.37 -3.04 -7.15
N ALA A 51 -13.21 -4.01 -6.78
CA ALA A 51 -13.27 -5.32 -7.44
C ALA A 51 -13.64 -5.20 -8.92
N GLN A 52 -14.61 -4.34 -9.23
CA GLN A 52 -15.02 -4.07 -10.61
C GLN A 52 -13.92 -3.38 -11.41
N ALA A 53 -13.20 -2.42 -10.82
CA ALA A 53 -12.08 -1.76 -11.48
C ALA A 53 -10.93 -2.75 -11.79
N LEU A 54 -10.64 -3.68 -10.87
CA LEU A 54 -9.64 -4.72 -11.13
C LEU A 54 -10.10 -5.68 -12.25
N ALA A 55 -11.36 -6.10 -12.24
CA ALA A 55 -11.93 -6.94 -13.30
C ALA A 55 -11.88 -6.26 -14.68
N GLN A 56 -12.10 -4.95 -14.74
CA GLN A 56 -11.99 -4.17 -15.98
C GLN A 56 -10.55 -4.06 -16.49
N GLN A 57 -9.56 -3.98 -15.60
CA GLN A 57 -8.15 -3.95 -15.98
C GLN A 57 -7.62 -5.31 -16.44
N ARG A 58 -8.25 -6.40 -15.97
CA ARG A 58 -7.79 -7.78 -16.22
C ARG A 58 -8.91 -8.63 -16.85
N PRO A 59 -9.34 -8.32 -18.09
CA PRO A 59 -10.44 -9.03 -18.75
C PRO A 59 -10.14 -10.50 -19.06
N GLU A 60 -8.86 -10.87 -19.11
CA GLU A 60 -8.40 -12.24 -19.34
C GLU A 60 -8.44 -13.10 -18.06
N ASP A 61 -8.48 -12.48 -16.87
CA ASP A 61 -8.50 -13.17 -15.59
C ASP A 61 -9.93 -13.31 -15.04
N HIS A 62 -10.18 -14.38 -14.28
CA HIS A 62 -11.45 -14.56 -13.61
C HIS A 62 -11.45 -13.86 -12.25
N VAL A 63 -11.88 -12.60 -12.25
CA VAL A 63 -11.94 -11.76 -11.05
C VAL A 63 -13.30 -11.88 -10.37
N THR A 64 -13.33 -12.35 -9.13
CA THR A 64 -14.55 -12.51 -8.34
C THR A 64 -14.43 -11.83 -6.98
N PHE A 65 -15.55 -11.39 -6.42
CA PHE A 65 -15.64 -10.91 -5.05
C PHE A 65 -16.52 -11.84 -4.23
N THR A 66 -16.10 -12.16 -3.01
CA THR A 66 -16.93 -12.88 -2.03
C THR A 66 -16.71 -12.28 -0.65
N ALA A 67 -17.79 -11.97 0.05
CA ALA A 67 -17.70 -11.42 1.40
C ALA A 67 -17.08 -12.45 2.36
N LEU A 68 -16.28 -11.98 3.32
CA LEU A 68 -15.50 -12.85 4.22
C LEU A 68 -16.36 -13.86 4.98
N LYS A 69 -17.57 -13.45 5.38
CA LYS A 69 -18.54 -14.31 6.10
C LYS A 69 -19.00 -15.53 5.29
N ASP A 70 -18.93 -15.46 3.96
CA ASP A 70 -19.40 -16.49 3.04
C ASP A 70 -18.24 -17.38 2.54
N LEU A 71 -17.00 -17.08 2.97
CA LEU A 71 -15.83 -17.87 2.61
C LEU A 71 -15.66 -19.10 3.50
N PRO A 72 -15.19 -20.23 2.93
CA PRO A 72 -14.79 -21.39 3.70
C PRO A 72 -13.50 -21.12 4.50
N ALA A 73 -12.96 -22.14 5.18
CA ALA A 73 -11.64 -22.03 5.80
C ALA A 73 -10.55 -21.82 4.73
N PRO A 74 -9.42 -21.13 5.02
CA PRO A 74 -8.43 -20.81 3.98
C PRO A 74 -7.85 -22.02 3.25
N ASN A 75 -7.73 -23.18 3.92
CA ASN A 75 -7.22 -24.43 3.34
C ASN A 75 -8.19 -25.15 2.38
N GLN A 76 -9.47 -24.76 2.39
CA GLN A 76 -10.50 -25.30 1.49
C GLN A 76 -10.55 -24.55 0.16
N LEU A 77 -9.88 -23.40 0.05
CA LEU A 77 -9.74 -22.70 -1.21
C LEU A 77 -8.73 -23.41 -2.13
N PRO A 78 -8.97 -23.41 -3.46
CA PRO A 78 -8.02 -23.98 -4.41
C PRO A 78 -6.64 -23.33 -4.29
N ALA A 79 -5.58 -24.14 -4.27
CA ALA A 79 -4.21 -23.65 -4.14
C ALA A 79 -3.74 -22.77 -5.32
N THR A 80 -4.44 -22.85 -6.46
CA THR A 80 -4.20 -22.05 -7.67
C THR A 80 -4.86 -20.67 -7.60
N THR A 81 -5.85 -20.47 -6.74
CA THR A 81 -6.52 -19.17 -6.56
C THR A 81 -5.54 -18.14 -6.02
N ARG A 82 -5.57 -16.95 -6.57
CA ARG A 82 -4.82 -15.78 -6.09
C ARG A 82 -5.76 -14.94 -5.24
N LEU A 83 -5.50 -14.91 -3.94
CA LEU A 83 -6.36 -14.23 -2.99
C LEU A 83 -5.92 -12.78 -2.80
N ILE A 84 -6.89 -11.86 -2.76
CA ILE A 84 -6.68 -10.44 -2.46
C ILE A 84 -7.54 -10.06 -1.26
N LEU A 85 -6.90 -9.69 -0.17
CA LEU A 85 -7.55 -9.24 1.06
C LEU A 85 -7.56 -7.71 1.09
N LEU A 86 -8.74 -7.12 1.30
CA LEU A 86 -8.93 -5.67 1.25
C LEU A 86 -9.00 -5.01 2.63
N ASP A 87 -8.90 -5.79 3.71
CA ASP A 87 -8.99 -5.31 5.08
C ASP A 87 -8.28 -6.22 6.11
N LEU A 88 -8.21 -5.72 7.35
CA LEU A 88 -7.58 -6.39 8.46
C LEU A 88 -8.30 -7.67 8.92
N PRO A 89 -9.65 -7.73 9.00
CA PRO A 89 -10.34 -9.00 9.30
C PRO A 89 -10.06 -10.10 8.28
N GLY A 90 -9.90 -9.78 6.99
CA GLY A 90 -9.47 -10.74 5.99
C GLY A 90 -8.10 -11.34 6.32
N LEU A 91 -7.15 -10.51 6.76
CA LEU A 91 -5.84 -11.00 7.22
C LEU A 91 -5.99 -11.94 8.42
N ASP A 92 -6.84 -11.60 9.38
CA ASP A 92 -7.07 -12.44 10.56
C ASP A 92 -7.62 -13.81 10.18
N TRP A 93 -8.60 -13.85 9.29
CA TRP A 93 -9.14 -15.09 8.73
C TRP A 93 -8.05 -15.89 8.01
N ARG A 94 -7.21 -15.23 7.19
CA ARG A 94 -6.15 -15.90 6.43
C ARG A 94 -5.09 -16.51 7.34
N LEU A 95 -4.83 -15.93 8.50
CA LEU A 95 -3.85 -16.41 9.47
C LEU A 95 -4.33 -17.59 10.31
N GLN A 96 -5.61 -17.95 10.25
CA GLN A 96 -6.15 -19.13 10.94
C GLN A 96 -5.59 -20.45 10.38
N ASP A 97 -5.11 -20.45 9.13
CA ASP A 97 -4.54 -21.64 8.49
C ASP A 97 -3.31 -21.32 7.63
N THR A 98 -2.23 -22.07 7.80
CA THR A 98 -0.98 -21.89 7.05
C THR A 98 -1.04 -22.38 5.60
N GLN A 99 -1.98 -23.27 5.27
CA GLN A 99 -2.11 -23.92 3.96
C GLN A 99 -2.97 -23.15 2.96
N GLY A 100 -3.44 -21.95 3.31
CA GLY A 100 -4.20 -21.12 2.39
C GLY A 100 -3.46 -20.76 1.09
N PRO A 101 -4.19 -20.25 0.07
CA PRO A 101 -3.62 -19.87 -1.21
C PRO A 101 -2.62 -18.71 -1.10
N PRO A 102 -1.85 -18.43 -2.17
CA PRO A 102 -1.09 -17.20 -2.28
C PRO A 102 -1.98 -15.97 -2.14
N THR A 103 -1.55 -15.04 -1.29
CA THR A 103 -2.39 -13.94 -0.82
C THR A 103 -1.66 -12.60 -0.90
N LEU A 104 -2.32 -11.62 -1.53
CA LEU A 104 -1.96 -10.21 -1.49
C LEU A 104 -2.86 -9.52 -0.46
N VAL A 105 -2.28 -8.78 0.48
CA VAL A 105 -3.03 -8.06 1.52
C VAL A 105 -2.82 -6.57 1.34
N LEU A 106 -3.91 -5.83 1.21
CA LEU A 106 -3.89 -4.40 0.95
C LEU A 106 -4.51 -3.64 2.11
N ARG A 107 -4.33 -2.31 2.10
CA ARG A 107 -5.02 -1.39 3.03
C ARG A 107 -4.73 -1.66 4.50
N ILE A 108 -3.58 -2.27 4.79
CA ILE A 108 -3.07 -2.47 6.14
C ILE A 108 -1.82 -1.62 6.36
N SER A 109 -1.70 -1.05 7.55
CA SER A 109 -0.46 -0.37 7.94
C SER A 109 0.57 -1.35 8.48
N ARG A 110 1.85 -0.96 8.45
CA ARG A 110 2.94 -1.74 9.06
C ARG A 110 2.73 -2.00 10.54
N LEU A 111 2.11 -1.07 11.26
CA LEU A 111 1.77 -1.23 12.66
C LEU A 111 0.71 -2.34 12.84
N GLN A 112 -0.37 -2.29 12.07
CA GLN A 112 -1.42 -3.32 12.11
C GLN A 112 -0.86 -4.71 11.77
N ALA A 113 0.00 -4.79 10.75
CA ALA A 113 0.67 -6.04 10.39
C ALA A 113 1.59 -6.53 11.50
N ARG A 114 2.36 -5.64 12.14
CA ARG A 114 3.24 -5.97 13.27
C ARG A 114 2.46 -6.51 14.46
N GLN A 115 1.29 -5.95 14.77
CA GLN A 115 0.44 -6.43 15.86
C GLN A 115 -0.09 -7.85 15.61
N ARG A 116 -0.37 -8.22 14.35
CA ARG A 116 -0.87 -9.56 14.01
C ARG A 116 0.21 -10.61 13.80
N LEU A 117 1.32 -10.20 13.17
CA LEU A 117 2.37 -11.11 12.71
C LEU A 117 3.59 -11.13 13.63
N GLY A 118 3.77 -10.10 14.47
CA GLY A 118 5.00 -9.92 15.23
C GLY A 118 6.21 -9.80 14.29
N THR A 119 7.19 -10.69 14.48
CA THR A 119 8.36 -10.85 13.59
C THR A 119 8.18 -11.99 12.57
N ALA A 120 7.05 -12.69 12.60
CA ALA A 120 6.79 -13.81 11.71
C ALA A 120 6.53 -13.32 10.28
N HIS A 121 6.92 -14.16 9.32
CA HIS A 121 6.68 -13.93 7.90
C HIS A 121 5.94 -15.15 7.34
N PRO A 122 4.59 -15.16 7.42
CA PRO A 122 3.80 -16.28 6.92
C PRO A 122 4.13 -16.57 5.45
N ALA A 123 4.19 -17.85 5.11
CA ALA A 123 4.43 -18.26 3.73
C ALA A 123 3.26 -17.83 2.84
N LYS A 124 3.56 -17.52 1.57
CA LYS A 124 2.59 -17.14 0.54
C LYS A 124 1.75 -15.89 0.86
N ILE A 125 2.17 -15.04 1.79
CA ILE A 125 1.53 -13.75 2.07
C ILE A 125 2.48 -12.64 1.63
N SER A 126 1.95 -11.73 0.81
CA SER A 126 2.60 -10.48 0.40
C SER A 126 1.77 -9.30 0.90
N LEU A 127 2.42 -8.38 1.62
CA LEU A 127 1.77 -7.27 2.31
C LEU A 127 2.04 -5.95 1.57
N LEU A 128 1.00 -5.29 1.10
CA LEU A 128 1.06 -3.98 0.46
C LEU A 128 0.62 -2.89 1.44
N TRP A 129 1.58 -2.09 1.88
CA TRP A 129 1.41 -1.14 2.98
C TRP A 129 0.60 0.09 2.60
N SER A 130 -0.33 0.49 3.47
CA SER A 130 -1.16 1.69 3.28
C SER A 130 -0.66 2.94 3.97
N ASP A 131 0.16 2.77 5.01
CA ASP A 131 0.89 3.89 5.57
C ASP A 131 1.92 4.43 4.55
N PRO A 132 2.26 5.71 4.62
CA PRO A 132 3.38 6.24 3.88
C PRO A 132 4.72 5.69 4.35
N PRO A 133 5.70 5.44 3.47
CA PRO A 133 7.06 5.12 3.88
C PRO A 133 7.66 6.22 4.77
N LEU A 134 8.36 5.81 5.83
CA LEU A 134 8.99 6.74 6.77
C LEU A 134 10.01 7.66 6.08
N GLU A 135 10.84 7.10 5.20
CA GLU A 135 11.81 7.91 4.44
C GLU A 135 11.12 8.96 3.57
N ARG A 136 10.01 8.58 2.91
CA ARG A 136 9.23 9.49 2.07
C ARG A 136 8.68 10.65 2.86
N GLN A 137 8.19 10.40 4.08
CA GLN A 137 7.69 11.45 4.98
C GLN A 137 8.81 12.37 5.49
N LEU A 138 10.00 11.83 5.78
CA LEU A 138 11.16 12.66 6.12
C LEU A 138 11.61 13.54 4.93
N ASN A 139 11.60 12.98 3.72
CA ASN A 139 11.88 13.75 2.50
C ASN A 139 10.82 14.83 2.25
N LEU A 140 9.54 14.53 2.51
CA LEU A 140 8.45 15.50 2.43
C LEU A 140 8.69 16.67 3.40
N ILE A 141 9.04 16.38 4.65
CA ILE A 141 9.41 17.39 5.64
C ILE A 141 10.57 18.24 5.13
N ALA A 142 11.65 17.64 4.65
CA ALA A 142 12.82 18.38 4.16
C ALA A 142 12.49 19.28 2.95
N ASN A 143 11.52 18.90 2.12
CA ASN A 143 11.08 19.69 0.96
C ASN A 143 10.17 20.87 1.34
N ILE A 144 9.28 20.70 2.32
CA ILE A 144 8.31 21.73 2.73
C ILE A 144 8.90 22.66 3.80
N LEU A 145 9.74 22.11 4.69
CA LEU A 145 10.31 22.79 5.85
C LEU A 145 11.85 22.61 5.85
N PRO A 146 12.57 23.23 4.91
CA PRO A 146 14.02 23.02 4.75
C PRO A 146 14.86 23.45 5.95
N GLN A 147 14.29 24.27 6.85
CA GLN A 147 14.94 24.71 8.09
C GLN A 147 14.71 23.75 9.27
N ALA A 148 13.76 22.82 9.18
CA ALA A 148 13.47 21.89 10.26
C ALA A 148 14.64 20.90 10.45
N ARG A 149 15.11 20.76 11.69
CA ARG A 149 16.18 19.81 12.06
C ARG A 149 15.70 18.77 13.05
N ARG A 150 14.87 19.18 14.02
CA ARG A 150 14.36 18.34 15.10
C ARG A 150 12.95 17.86 14.78
N ILE A 151 12.82 16.57 14.50
CA ILE A 151 11.57 15.91 14.12
C ILE A 151 10.97 15.25 15.36
N GLY A 152 9.92 15.85 15.89
CA GLY A 152 9.18 15.31 17.03
C GLY A 152 8.30 14.14 16.63
N VAL A 153 8.41 13.02 17.33
CA VAL A 153 7.66 11.79 17.01
C VAL A 153 7.00 11.27 18.27
N LEU A 154 5.67 11.23 18.27
CA LEU A 154 4.91 10.54 19.31
C LEU A 154 4.83 9.06 18.96
N TYR A 155 5.08 8.21 19.95
CA TYR A 155 4.99 6.78 19.79
C TYR A 155 4.43 6.11 21.05
N GLY A 156 3.83 4.94 20.86
CA GLY A 156 3.34 4.06 21.91
C GLY A 156 4.11 2.76 21.89
N THR A 157 3.70 1.84 22.77
CA THR A 157 4.32 0.50 22.85
C THR A 157 4.33 -0.21 21.49
N ASP A 158 3.24 -0.12 20.73
CA ASP A 158 3.11 -0.87 19.47
C ASP A 158 3.89 -0.23 18.31
N SER A 159 4.11 1.08 18.32
CA SER A 159 4.79 1.82 17.25
C SER A 159 6.29 2.05 17.50
N GLU A 160 6.81 1.67 18.68
CA GLU A 160 8.22 1.82 19.06
C GLU A 160 9.19 1.15 18.08
N PHE A 161 8.80 0.03 17.44
CA PHE A 161 9.63 -0.69 16.49
C PHE A 161 9.98 0.11 15.23
N LEU A 162 9.26 1.19 14.93
CA LEU A 162 9.52 2.07 13.78
C LEU A 162 10.67 3.06 14.04
N LEU A 163 11.01 3.34 15.30
CA LEU A 163 12.01 4.36 15.66
C LEU A 163 13.43 4.06 15.15
N PRO A 164 13.95 2.81 15.22
CA PRO A 164 15.29 2.52 14.69
C PRO A 164 15.41 2.82 13.20
N GLU A 165 14.41 2.40 12.41
CA GLU A 165 14.36 2.65 10.97
C GLU A 165 14.19 4.14 10.67
N LEU A 166 13.33 4.84 11.43
CA LEU A 166 13.15 6.29 11.26
C LEU A 166 14.46 7.05 11.49
N ARG A 167 15.22 6.68 12.53
CA ARG A 167 16.56 7.26 12.79
C ARG A 167 17.53 6.94 11.66
N GLN A 168 17.54 5.71 11.15
CA GLN A 168 18.39 5.30 10.03
C GLN A 168 18.16 6.18 8.79
N TYR A 169 16.92 6.53 8.46
CA TYR A 169 16.61 7.44 7.36
C TYR A 169 16.89 8.91 7.68
N ALA A 170 16.75 9.33 8.95
CA ALA A 170 16.93 10.71 9.37
C ALA A 170 18.40 11.14 9.45
N THR A 171 19.28 10.29 9.99
CA THR A 171 20.71 10.58 10.18
C THR A 171 21.43 11.07 8.91
N PRO A 172 21.34 10.40 7.75
CA PRO A 172 22.02 10.86 6.53
C PRO A 172 21.47 12.20 5.99
N LYS A 173 20.28 12.61 6.43
CA LYS A 173 19.64 13.89 6.06
C LYS A 173 19.98 15.01 7.06
N GLY A 174 20.74 14.72 8.11
CA GLY A 174 21.04 15.66 9.19
C GLY A 174 19.79 16.04 10.00
N LEU A 175 18.81 15.13 10.08
CA LEU A 175 17.61 15.28 10.89
C LEU A 175 17.77 14.54 12.21
N GLU A 176 17.41 15.19 13.31
CA GLU A 176 17.35 14.61 14.64
C GLU A 176 15.94 14.11 14.92
N ILE A 177 15.79 12.83 15.25
CA ILE A 177 14.51 12.30 15.73
C ILE A 177 14.42 12.54 17.23
N VAL A 178 13.39 13.28 17.66
CA VAL A 178 13.04 13.53 19.05
C VAL A 178 11.85 12.64 19.41
N PRO A 179 12.08 11.40 19.88
CA PRO A 179 11.00 10.48 20.19
C PRO A 179 10.40 10.80 21.56
N GLN A 180 9.09 10.77 21.66
CA GLN A 180 8.37 10.95 22.91
C GLN A 180 7.31 9.87 23.07
N ARG A 181 7.49 9.02 24.10
CA ARG A 181 6.53 7.98 24.43
C ARG A 181 5.25 8.60 25.01
N TRP A 182 4.09 8.14 24.56
CA TRP A 182 2.79 8.67 24.95
C TRP A 182 1.73 7.57 25.11
N ASP A 183 1.89 6.68 26.09
CA ASP A 183 0.93 5.58 26.32
C ASP A 183 -0.38 6.06 26.98
N ASN A 184 -0.35 7.15 27.78
CA ASN A 184 -1.53 7.73 28.40
C ASN A 184 -1.98 8.98 27.63
N ILE A 185 -2.92 8.80 26.71
CA ILE A 185 -3.44 9.88 25.84
C ILE A 185 -4.19 11.01 26.61
N SER A 186 -4.50 10.80 27.88
CA SER A 186 -5.07 11.85 28.75
C SER A 186 -4.00 12.76 29.36
N ASP A 187 -2.74 12.34 29.37
CA ASP A 187 -1.61 13.11 29.90
C ASP A 187 -1.03 14.01 28.80
N SER A 188 -1.09 15.33 28.98
CA SER A 188 -0.56 16.29 28.02
C SER A 188 0.93 16.62 28.21
N ARG A 189 1.56 16.18 29.31
CA ARG A 189 2.97 16.52 29.61
C ARG A 189 3.95 16.01 28.53
N PRO A 190 3.80 14.79 27.99
CA PRO A 190 4.62 14.32 26.87
C PRO A 190 4.50 15.24 25.64
N LEU A 191 3.28 15.63 25.26
CA LEU A 191 3.03 16.55 24.15
C LEU A 191 3.74 17.90 24.36
N GLN A 192 3.56 18.50 25.54
CA GLN A 192 4.18 19.80 25.87
C GLN A 192 5.71 19.74 25.83
N THR A 193 6.29 18.61 26.26
CA THR A 193 7.74 18.39 26.20
C THR A 193 8.20 18.31 24.75
N LEU A 194 7.51 17.52 23.94
CA LEU A 194 7.82 17.34 22.53
C LEU A 194 7.71 18.65 21.74
N PHE A 195 6.69 19.46 22.00
CA PHE A 195 6.48 20.70 21.26
C PHE A 195 7.59 21.73 21.50
N LYS A 196 8.22 21.72 22.68
CA LYS A 196 9.33 22.63 23.01
C LYS A 196 10.66 22.20 22.41
N SER A 197 10.81 20.92 22.08
CA SER A 197 12.07 20.32 21.62
C SER A 197 12.10 20.02 20.11
N SER A 198 11.03 20.33 19.38
CA SER A 198 10.88 19.96 17.96
C SER A 198 10.62 21.18 17.08
N ASP A 199 11.04 21.09 15.82
CA ASP A 199 10.77 22.11 14.78
C ASP A 199 9.55 21.72 13.92
N VAL A 200 9.23 20.43 13.89
CA VAL A 200 8.08 19.83 13.19
C VAL A 200 7.73 18.51 13.84
N LEU A 201 6.46 18.14 13.81
CA LEU A 201 5.99 16.81 14.21
C LEU A 201 5.82 15.90 13.00
N LEU A 202 6.21 14.63 13.16
CA LEU A 202 5.89 13.56 12.23
C LEU A 202 4.93 12.57 12.90
N GLY A 203 3.74 12.42 12.33
CA GLY A 203 2.76 11.44 12.77
C GLY A 203 3.07 10.05 12.25
N LEU A 204 3.12 9.06 13.15
CA LEU A 204 3.12 7.64 12.80
C LEU A 204 1.67 7.18 12.61
N ASP A 205 1.41 6.23 11.72
CA ASP A 205 0.07 5.65 11.49
C ASP A 205 -0.33 4.71 12.62
N ASP A 206 -0.41 5.28 13.83
CA ASP A 206 -0.77 4.67 15.08
C ASP A 206 -2.17 5.10 15.49
N PRO A 207 -3.20 4.25 15.30
CA PRO A 207 -4.58 4.60 15.61
C PRO A 207 -4.83 4.76 17.12
N GLN A 208 -3.92 4.34 18.01
CA GLN A 208 -4.05 4.64 19.44
C GLN A 208 -3.71 6.11 19.74
N LEU A 209 -2.76 6.69 18.99
CA LEU A 209 -2.29 8.06 19.19
C LEU A 209 -2.96 9.07 18.26
N TYR A 210 -3.25 8.69 17.02
CA TYR A 210 -3.80 9.55 15.97
C TYR A 210 -5.21 9.10 15.59
N ASN A 211 -6.19 9.47 16.42
CA ASN A 211 -7.60 9.12 16.24
C ASN A 211 -8.54 10.31 16.52
N PRO A 212 -9.85 10.20 16.26
CA PRO A 212 -10.78 11.31 16.47
C PRO A 212 -10.81 11.86 17.90
N LYS A 213 -10.47 11.06 18.93
CA LYS A 213 -10.46 11.51 20.33
C LYS A 213 -9.24 12.40 20.62
N THR A 214 -8.08 12.09 20.06
CA THR A 214 -6.82 12.80 20.31
C THR A 214 -6.53 13.90 19.29
N ALA A 215 -7.02 13.75 18.05
CA ALA A 215 -6.68 14.63 16.92
C ALA A 215 -6.94 16.11 17.22
N LYS A 216 -8.12 16.44 17.78
CA LYS A 216 -8.47 17.82 18.11
C LYS A 216 -7.47 18.46 19.08
N ASN A 217 -7.13 17.77 20.17
CA ASN A 217 -6.21 18.30 21.17
C ASN A 217 -4.78 18.43 20.60
N LEU A 218 -4.33 17.41 19.86
CA LEU A 218 -3.00 17.40 19.27
C LEU A 218 -2.83 18.54 18.27
N LEU A 219 -3.78 18.71 17.34
CA LEU A 219 -3.74 19.76 16.32
C LEU A 219 -3.82 21.16 16.90
N LEU A 220 -4.78 21.41 17.80
CA LEU A 220 -4.92 22.73 18.45
C LEU A 220 -3.68 23.08 19.26
N SER A 221 -3.12 22.12 19.98
CA SER A 221 -1.90 22.35 20.77
C SER A 221 -0.68 22.59 19.87
N SER A 222 -0.56 21.86 18.76
CA SER A 222 0.49 22.05 17.76
C SER A 222 0.43 23.47 17.17
N TYR A 223 -0.76 23.93 16.77
CA TYR A 223 -0.94 25.29 16.23
C TYR A 223 -0.68 26.39 17.25
N ALA A 224 -1.10 26.20 18.50
CA ALA A 224 -0.83 27.16 19.56
C ALA A 224 0.68 27.38 19.78
N GLN A 225 1.50 26.38 19.45
CA GLN A 225 2.96 26.44 19.49
C GLN A 225 3.59 26.76 18.11
N GLN A 226 2.78 27.10 17.10
CA GLN A 226 3.21 27.28 15.70
C GLN A 226 4.02 26.10 15.15
N LEU A 227 3.77 24.90 15.67
CA LEU A 227 4.50 23.70 15.32
C LEU A 227 3.76 22.98 14.18
N PRO A 228 4.37 22.82 13.00
CA PRO A 228 3.74 22.10 11.92
C PRO A 228 3.69 20.60 12.21
N LEU A 229 2.63 19.93 11.77
CA LEU A 229 2.49 18.47 11.87
C LEU A 229 2.37 17.89 10.46
N VAL A 230 3.33 17.06 10.06
CA VAL A 230 3.18 16.16 8.91
C VAL A 230 2.44 14.93 9.40
N GLY A 231 1.22 14.75 8.90
CA GLY A 231 0.26 13.78 9.44
C GLY A 231 0.54 12.34 9.00
N PRO A 232 0.03 11.36 9.75
CA PRO A 232 0.25 9.94 9.44
C PRO A 232 -0.32 9.50 8.10
N ASN A 233 -1.39 10.16 7.63
CA ASN A 233 -2.07 9.82 6.40
C ASN A 233 -2.91 11.01 5.88
N ALA A 234 -3.43 10.88 4.66
CA ALA A 234 -4.29 11.88 4.03
C ALA A 234 -5.57 12.19 4.83
N GLY A 235 -6.10 11.23 5.59
CA GLY A 235 -7.26 11.45 6.47
C GLY A 235 -6.95 12.47 7.55
N PHE A 236 -5.76 12.41 8.13
CA PHE A 236 -5.32 13.36 9.14
C PHE A 236 -5.03 14.76 8.58
N VAL A 237 -4.63 14.87 7.30
CA VAL A 237 -4.48 16.17 6.60
C VAL A 237 -5.82 16.87 6.45
N ARG A 238 -6.88 16.12 6.11
CA ARG A 238 -8.25 16.64 6.12
C ARG A 238 -8.72 17.05 7.52
N ALA A 239 -8.22 16.39 8.57
CA ALA A 239 -8.51 16.77 9.95
C ALA A 239 -7.71 18.00 10.43
N GLY A 240 -6.56 18.29 9.80
CA GLY A 240 -5.76 19.49 10.07
C GLY A 240 -4.24 19.30 10.09
N SER A 241 -3.63 18.16 9.77
CA SER A 241 -2.16 18.20 9.57
C SER A 241 -1.77 19.00 8.34
N LEU A 242 -0.53 19.50 8.32
CA LEU A 242 0.03 20.32 7.24
C LEU A 242 0.06 19.57 5.91
N ALA A 243 0.62 18.37 5.90
CA ALA A 243 0.79 17.57 4.69
C ALA A 243 0.99 16.09 5.01
N SER A 244 0.85 15.23 4.01
CA SER A 244 1.27 13.83 4.02
C SER A 244 1.32 13.31 2.58
N THR A 245 2.05 12.23 2.31
CA THR A 245 1.92 11.48 1.05
C THR A 245 0.85 10.40 1.17
N TYR A 246 0.24 9.99 0.06
CA TYR A 246 -0.72 8.88 0.04
C TYR A 246 -0.74 8.19 -1.32
N SER A 247 -1.27 6.96 -1.34
CA SER A 247 -1.54 6.21 -2.57
C SER A 247 -3.04 5.97 -2.68
N ASP A 248 -3.61 6.23 -3.85
CA ASP A 248 -5.04 6.06 -4.12
C ASP A 248 -5.33 4.77 -4.90
N GLN A 249 -6.62 4.49 -5.13
CA GLN A 249 -7.08 3.27 -5.80
C GLN A 249 -6.33 2.97 -7.11
N ALA A 250 -6.02 3.98 -7.91
CA ALA A 250 -5.32 3.77 -9.17
C ALA A 250 -3.88 3.28 -8.94
N ASP A 251 -3.20 3.80 -7.92
CA ASP A 251 -1.86 3.35 -7.54
C ASP A 251 -1.87 1.89 -7.05
N TRP A 252 -2.87 1.53 -6.22
CA TRP A 252 -3.05 0.17 -5.72
C TRP A 252 -3.30 -0.83 -6.85
N LEU A 253 -4.18 -0.46 -7.79
CA LEU A 253 -4.49 -1.27 -8.95
C LEU A 253 -3.27 -1.46 -9.87
N ALA A 254 -2.46 -0.41 -10.08
CA ALA A 254 -1.23 -0.52 -10.87
C ALA A 254 -0.20 -1.47 -10.25
N VAL A 255 -0.12 -1.52 -8.91
CA VAL A 255 0.73 -2.51 -8.22
C VAL A 255 0.17 -3.92 -8.38
N LEU A 256 -1.14 -4.09 -8.21
CA LEU A 256 -1.80 -5.39 -8.38
C LEU A 256 -1.59 -5.94 -9.79
N ASP A 257 -1.79 -5.13 -10.81
CA ASP A 257 -1.65 -5.51 -12.22
C ASP A 257 -0.27 -6.15 -12.46
N ARG A 258 0.80 -5.47 -12.04
CA ARG A 258 2.16 -5.98 -12.16
C ARG A 258 2.41 -7.24 -11.36
N LEU A 259 1.94 -7.31 -10.11
CA LEU A 259 2.14 -8.50 -9.28
C LEU A 259 1.41 -9.71 -9.86
N LEU A 260 0.20 -9.51 -10.38
CA LEU A 260 -0.62 -10.56 -10.97
C LEU A 260 -0.08 -11.03 -12.33
N ASP A 261 0.77 -10.27 -13.01
CA ASP A 261 1.47 -10.78 -14.21
C ASP A 261 2.59 -11.78 -13.88
N HIS A 262 2.95 -11.91 -12.60
CA HIS A 262 3.98 -12.84 -12.16
C HIS A 262 3.42 -14.02 -11.35
N PRO A 263 4.08 -15.20 -11.40
CA PRO A 263 3.75 -16.30 -10.52
C PRO A 263 3.85 -15.90 -9.05
N PRO A 264 2.96 -16.39 -8.16
CA PRO A 264 2.99 -15.99 -6.75
C PRO A 264 4.27 -16.30 -5.99
N ALA A 265 5.09 -17.23 -6.49
CA ALA A 265 6.42 -17.50 -5.96
C ALA A 265 7.39 -16.31 -6.07
N ASN A 266 7.12 -15.37 -6.99
CA ASN A 266 7.94 -14.18 -7.24
C ASN A 266 7.39 -12.92 -6.56
N TRP A 267 6.26 -13.01 -5.85
CA TRP A 267 5.74 -11.86 -5.13
C TRP A 267 6.68 -11.48 -3.99
N PRO A 268 6.96 -10.18 -3.78
CA PRO A 268 7.75 -9.74 -2.66
C PRO A 268 7.02 -10.04 -1.35
N ARG A 269 7.75 -10.11 -0.23
CA ARG A 269 7.10 -10.32 1.08
C ARG A 269 6.29 -9.09 1.50
N THR A 270 6.84 -7.92 1.24
CA THR A 270 6.27 -6.64 1.62
C THR A 270 6.67 -5.61 0.58
N LEU A 271 5.80 -4.63 0.32
CA LEU A 271 6.10 -3.53 -0.59
C LEU A 271 5.22 -2.31 -0.29
N TYR A 272 5.64 -1.16 -0.81
CA TYR A 272 4.85 0.06 -0.88
C TYR A 272 4.47 0.32 -2.34
N PRO A 273 3.37 1.04 -2.61
CA PRO A 273 3.11 1.57 -3.95
C PRO A 273 4.24 2.51 -4.41
N GLU A 274 4.66 2.32 -5.66
CA GLU A 274 5.68 3.15 -6.30
C GLU A 274 5.15 4.53 -6.67
N HIS A 275 3.91 4.59 -7.13
CA HIS A 275 3.22 5.83 -7.39
C HIS A 275 2.49 6.30 -6.14
N PHE A 276 2.58 7.60 -5.89
CA PHE A 276 1.95 8.26 -4.76
C PHE A 276 1.68 9.72 -5.11
N LYS A 277 0.87 10.37 -4.28
CA LYS A 277 0.57 11.80 -4.33
C LYS A 277 0.95 12.45 -3.01
N VAL A 278 1.10 13.77 -3.03
CA VAL A 278 1.19 14.60 -1.84
C VAL A 278 -0.17 15.26 -1.65
N VAL A 279 -0.64 15.37 -0.42
CA VAL A 279 -1.75 16.23 -0.05
C VAL A 279 -1.28 17.22 1.00
N GLY A 280 -1.54 18.49 0.76
CA GLY A 280 -1.28 19.59 1.68
C GLY A 280 -2.57 20.20 2.22
N ASN A 281 -2.46 20.95 3.30
CA ASN A 281 -3.56 21.74 3.84
C ASN A 281 -3.22 23.24 3.70
N PRO A 282 -3.76 23.94 2.69
CA PRO A 282 -3.41 25.33 2.41
C PRO A 282 -3.86 26.29 3.52
N GLN A 283 -4.90 25.95 4.28
CA GLN A 283 -5.36 26.75 5.42
C GLN A 283 -4.34 26.69 6.56
N VAL A 284 -3.80 25.49 6.83
CA VAL A 284 -2.82 25.25 7.87
C VAL A 284 -1.47 25.87 7.51
N ALA A 285 -1.02 25.68 6.26
CA ALA A 285 0.20 26.32 5.75
C ALA A 285 0.14 27.85 5.96
N ARG A 286 -0.98 28.48 5.59
CA ARG A 286 -1.20 29.92 5.78
C ARG A 286 -1.17 30.33 7.25
N SER A 287 -1.81 29.58 8.15
CA SER A 287 -1.81 29.90 9.59
C SER A 287 -0.42 29.79 10.24
N LEU A 288 0.45 28.95 9.69
CA LEU A 288 1.81 28.73 10.17
C LEU A 288 2.85 29.61 9.43
N GLY A 289 2.41 30.45 8.49
CA GLY A 289 3.31 31.28 7.67
C GLY A 289 4.20 30.47 6.72
N ILE A 290 3.77 29.26 6.35
CA ILE A 290 4.48 28.37 5.42
C ILE A 290 3.93 28.61 4.01
N GLU A 291 4.82 28.58 3.02
CA GLU A 291 4.44 28.62 1.61
C GLU A 291 3.49 27.46 1.27
N GLN A 292 2.53 27.71 0.38
CA GLN A 292 1.61 26.66 -0.03
C GLN A 292 2.38 25.53 -0.72
N VAL A 293 2.08 24.31 -0.34
CA VAL A 293 2.70 23.12 -0.91
C VAL A 293 2.20 22.94 -2.33
N ASP A 294 3.09 23.07 -3.32
CA ASP A 294 2.83 22.59 -4.67
C ASP A 294 2.88 21.06 -4.65
N GLU A 295 1.72 20.45 -4.44
CA GLU A 295 1.55 19.00 -4.26
C GLU A 295 2.15 18.20 -5.43
N VAL A 296 1.99 18.68 -6.66
CA VAL A 296 2.46 18.00 -7.87
C VAL A 296 3.97 18.12 -7.98
N ALA A 297 4.53 19.33 -7.82
CA ALA A 297 5.97 19.52 -7.90
C ALA A 297 6.73 18.86 -6.75
N VAL A 298 6.15 18.82 -5.54
CA VAL A 298 6.73 18.11 -4.40
C VAL A 298 6.65 16.60 -4.64
N ALA A 299 5.52 16.06 -5.11
CA ALA A 299 5.41 14.63 -5.43
C ALA A 299 6.45 14.19 -6.47
N ALA A 300 6.65 14.99 -7.53
CA ALA A 300 7.67 14.72 -8.55
C ALA A 300 9.09 14.67 -7.97
N ARG A 301 9.48 15.69 -7.18
CA ARG A 301 10.79 15.73 -6.51
C ARG A 301 11.00 14.56 -5.56
N LEU A 302 9.96 14.15 -4.83
CA LEU A 302 10.03 12.99 -3.94
C LEU A 302 10.22 11.69 -4.74
N ALA A 303 9.51 11.53 -5.85
CA ALA A 303 9.60 10.34 -6.71
C ALA A 303 10.96 10.22 -7.41
N GLU A 304 11.61 11.35 -7.74
CA GLU A 304 12.98 11.38 -8.27
C GLU A 304 14.03 10.98 -7.22
N GLY A 305 13.79 11.33 -5.95
CA GLY A 305 14.69 11.05 -4.83
C GLY A 305 14.60 9.62 -4.29
N GLU A 306 13.51 8.90 -4.54
CA GLU A 306 13.38 7.48 -4.20
C GLU A 306 14.23 6.66 -5.18
N LYS A 307 15.40 6.19 -4.72
CA LYS A 307 16.23 5.24 -5.48
C LYS A 307 15.37 4.03 -5.84
N ARG A 308 15.03 3.91 -7.13
CA ARG A 308 14.43 2.71 -7.67
C ARG A 308 15.53 1.64 -7.74
N PRO A 309 15.37 0.48 -7.08
CA PRO A 309 16.28 -0.65 -7.28
C PRO A 309 16.26 -1.09 -8.75
#